data_AF-A0A926HAP2-F1
#
_entry.id   AF-A0A926HAP2-F1
#
_cell.length_a   1.000
_cell.length_b   1.000
_cell.length_c   1.000
_cell.angle_alpha   90.00
_cell.angle_beta   90.00
_cell.angle_gamma   90.00
#
_symmetry.space_group_name_H-M   'P 1'
#
loop_
_entity.id
_entity.type
_entity.pdbx_description
1 polymer ?
#
loop_
_entity_poly.entity_id
_entity_poly.type
_entity_poly.pdbx_seq_one_letter_code
_entity_poly.pdbx_strand_id
1 'polypeptide(L)'
;MEPSGHCPYLGLKQNRAIRFASPTTEHRCYVSGDPIDIPVDQGSYCLSQGHIHCPLYTGSMLGTTQATEPPLASPPLAERPGLRGWMASLSPRDRGVYALMLGLLSLIAAIYIFLGAQSLFGDGSLAPGPRPAATAAAIAAAPTGQPTAGATGLPATPTALPTRIPPTAVPAPQPTDNVLFPPTAAPTDVPAETATTAAAAPTTTATPTSVPAPAATGIVAPPTSAPTSAPATAATATALPPTSAPTQTPATTTQQPLTLFFGDASGTLYVPVQRQVLVADGQVASAAVNELIAGPSENLVPLLLPSTELLGLEISGGTATVNFDRWPSAQGDLRGYNAVVLTLTQFTNIQRVQFQVGGQNIGIGGSGPVGRPVLNVLNPEGLEPSTSTSEFLPLYFPLKSGEYDVRIIRLAPKTNETARATMNALLAGPGSYASAVQAVIPRGTELRDISIDQSSRVITVDFSQAFASATNREAATRNIVQSLTTLPNVRGVQILVEGQPLADQWGEAYRNGFGVPTINPE
;
A
#
# COMPACT_ATOMS: atom_id res chain seq x y z
N MET A 1 0.87 36.56 -7.39
CA MET A 1 1.00 35.71 -8.59
C MET A 1 2.43 35.85 -9.07
N GLU A 2 3.30 34.93 -8.63
CA GLU A 2 4.60 34.69 -9.25
C GLU A 2 4.44 33.47 -10.17
N PRO A 3 4.93 33.49 -11.41
CA PRO A 3 4.90 32.33 -12.28
C PRO A 3 5.98 31.38 -11.77
N SER A 4 5.59 30.35 -11.02
CA SER A 4 6.48 29.35 -10.47
C SER A 4 6.95 28.41 -11.60
N GLY A 5 7.82 28.90 -12.48
CA GLY A 5 8.46 28.10 -13.50
C GLY A 5 9.52 27.19 -12.90
N HIS A 6 9.12 25.98 -12.51
CA HIS A 6 10.00 24.97 -11.91
C HIS A 6 10.25 23.82 -12.90
N CYS A 7 11.50 23.35 -12.95
CA CYS A 7 11.98 22.27 -13.83
C CYS A 7 12.53 21.09 -13.00
N PRO A 8 11.69 20.17 -12.48
CA PRO A 8 12.15 19.28 -11.40
C PRO A 8 13.00 18.08 -11.85
N TYR A 9 13.27 17.91 -13.15
CA TYR A 9 13.68 16.60 -13.68
C TYR A 9 14.80 16.62 -14.76
N LEU A 10 15.63 17.67 -14.82
CA LEU A 10 16.76 17.75 -15.75
C LEU A 10 18.10 17.89 -15.00
N GLY A 11 19.14 17.18 -15.47
CA GLY A 11 20.52 17.33 -14.99
C GLY A 11 21.28 18.41 -15.77
N LEU A 12 22.45 18.83 -15.29
CA LEU A 12 23.30 19.81 -15.98
C LEU A 12 24.48 19.14 -16.64
N LYS A 13 25.01 19.75 -17.71
CA LYS A 13 26.20 19.26 -18.45
C LYS A 13 27.35 18.74 -17.59
N GLN A 14 27.59 19.37 -16.44
CA GLN A 14 28.70 19.03 -15.56
C GLN A 14 28.37 17.95 -14.54
N ASN A 15 27.08 17.76 -14.19
CA ASN A 15 26.67 16.79 -13.18
C ASN A 15 25.18 16.44 -13.29
N ARG A 16 24.91 15.13 -13.44
CA ARG A 16 23.56 14.56 -13.52
C ARG A 16 22.72 14.71 -12.25
N ALA A 17 23.32 15.02 -11.09
CA ALA A 17 22.64 15.12 -9.79
C ALA A 17 22.27 16.55 -9.40
N ILE A 18 22.84 17.57 -10.05
CA ILE A 18 22.54 18.97 -9.76
C ILE A 18 21.23 19.34 -10.47
N ARG A 19 20.37 20.08 -9.76
CA ARG A 19 19.08 20.59 -10.23
C ARG A 19 19.07 22.11 -10.07
N PHE A 20 18.65 22.85 -11.09
CA PHE A 20 18.42 24.29 -10.99
C PHE A 20 16.93 24.61 -11.12
N ALA A 21 16.51 25.66 -10.42
CA ALA A 21 15.12 26.10 -10.40
C ALA A 21 14.69 26.78 -11.71
N SER A 22 15.63 27.30 -12.51
CA SER A 22 15.35 28.07 -13.74
C SER A 22 15.85 27.36 -15.00
N PRO A 23 15.11 27.42 -16.12
CA PRO A 23 15.52 26.81 -17.38
C PRO A 23 16.74 27.54 -17.95
N THR A 24 17.81 26.79 -18.16
CA THR A 24 19.05 27.28 -18.80
C THR A 24 19.42 26.35 -19.96
N THR A 25 20.20 26.86 -20.92
CA THR A 25 20.76 26.08 -22.04
C THR A 25 21.74 25.00 -21.59
N GLU A 26 22.09 24.94 -20.29
CA GLU A 26 23.03 23.99 -19.72
C GLU A 26 22.40 22.66 -19.28
N HIS A 27 21.07 22.52 -19.40
CA HIS A 27 20.40 21.26 -19.16
C HIS A 27 20.80 20.20 -20.20
N ARG A 28 21.05 18.98 -19.74
CA ARG A 28 21.45 17.84 -20.59
C ARG A 28 20.61 16.61 -20.27
N CYS A 29 20.39 15.82 -21.30
CA CYS A 29 19.77 14.51 -21.20
C CYS A 29 20.85 13.44 -21.01
N TYR A 30 20.63 12.47 -20.13
CA TYR A 30 21.64 11.45 -19.74
C TYR A 30 21.20 10.01 -20.06
N VAL A 31 20.37 9.84 -21.10
CA VAL A 31 19.71 8.55 -21.45
C VAL A 31 20.68 7.39 -21.67
N SER A 32 21.83 7.68 -22.28
CA SER A 32 22.87 6.70 -22.60
C SER A 32 24.06 6.74 -21.62
N GLY A 33 23.98 7.53 -20.55
CA GLY A 33 25.05 7.75 -19.58
C GLY A 33 25.86 9.03 -19.81
N ASP A 34 25.99 9.50 -21.05
CA ASP A 34 26.70 10.73 -21.42
C ASP A 34 25.75 11.94 -21.60
N PRO A 35 26.21 13.18 -21.35
CA PRO A 35 25.40 14.39 -21.49
C PRO A 35 25.12 14.74 -22.96
N ILE A 36 23.85 14.68 -23.36
CA ILE A 36 23.41 15.02 -24.72
C ILE A 36 22.62 16.33 -24.69
N ASP A 37 22.90 17.21 -25.67
CA ASP A 37 22.17 18.46 -25.90
C ASP A 37 20.72 18.18 -26.34
N ILE A 38 19.76 18.89 -25.77
CA ILE A 38 18.34 18.74 -26.09
C ILE A 38 17.98 19.78 -27.16
N PRO A 39 17.61 19.38 -28.39
CA PRO A 39 17.44 20.27 -29.53
C PRO A 39 16.07 20.98 -29.55
N VAL A 40 15.57 21.41 -28.38
CA VAL A 40 14.37 22.24 -28.25
C VAL A 40 14.61 23.38 -27.26
N ASP A 41 13.92 24.50 -27.44
CA ASP A 41 14.00 25.66 -26.55
C ASP A 41 13.53 25.28 -25.12
N GLN A 42 14.47 25.27 -24.18
CA GLN A 42 14.27 24.67 -22.85
C GLN A 42 13.24 25.44 -22.01
N GLY A 43 13.11 26.75 -22.23
CA GLY A 43 12.17 27.60 -21.51
C GLY A 43 10.72 27.23 -21.80
N SER A 44 10.40 26.93 -23.06
CA SER A 44 9.03 26.60 -23.49
C SER A 44 8.64 25.15 -23.20
N TYR A 45 9.57 24.20 -23.33
CA TYR A 45 9.28 22.79 -23.07
C TYR A 45 9.13 22.50 -21.57
N CYS A 46 10.05 22.99 -20.74
CA CYS A 46 10.08 22.67 -19.33
C CYS A 46 8.89 23.28 -18.55
N LEU A 47 8.39 24.42 -19.02
CA LEU A 47 7.23 25.10 -18.44
C LEU A 47 5.90 24.63 -19.04
N SER A 48 5.93 23.70 -20.00
CA SER A 48 4.72 23.13 -20.58
C SER A 48 4.13 22.04 -19.68
N GLN A 49 2.81 21.85 -19.73
CA GLN A 49 2.12 20.72 -19.08
C GLN A 49 2.61 19.35 -19.61
N GLY A 50 3.29 19.32 -20.77
CA GLY A 50 3.82 18.11 -21.41
C GLY A 50 5.23 17.71 -20.97
N HIS A 51 5.89 18.42 -20.04
CA HIS A 51 7.23 18.04 -19.56
C HIS A 51 7.25 16.67 -18.86
N ILE A 52 6.11 16.25 -18.28
CA ILE A 52 5.89 14.91 -17.72
C ILE A 52 5.66 13.84 -18.80
N HIS A 53 5.29 14.26 -20.02
CA HIS A 53 5.11 13.42 -21.20
C HIS A 53 6.36 13.41 -22.09
N CYS A 54 7.53 13.72 -21.52
CA CYS A 54 8.78 13.41 -22.21
C CYS A 54 8.71 11.93 -22.64
N PRO A 55 8.83 11.63 -23.94
CA PRO A 55 8.68 10.26 -24.45
C PRO A 55 9.60 9.24 -23.75
N LEU A 56 10.64 9.75 -23.08
CA LEU A 56 11.62 8.98 -22.34
C LEU A 56 11.35 8.82 -20.83
N TYR A 57 10.35 9.50 -20.26
CA TYR A 57 9.83 9.22 -18.90
C TYR A 57 8.67 8.21 -18.92
N THR A 58 7.89 8.17 -20.01
CA THR A 58 6.81 7.19 -20.21
C THR A 58 7.27 5.90 -20.90
N GLY A 59 8.58 5.73 -21.12
CA GLY A 59 9.13 4.55 -21.81
C GLY A 59 8.61 4.36 -23.25
N SER A 60 8.08 5.42 -23.86
CA SER A 60 7.46 5.38 -25.18
C SER A 60 8.54 5.51 -26.25
N MET A 61 9.02 4.37 -26.74
CA MET A 61 9.86 4.31 -27.93
C MET A 61 9.06 4.78 -29.15
N LEU A 62 9.23 6.03 -29.57
CA LEU A 62 8.84 6.44 -30.92
C LEU A 62 9.90 5.95 -31.91
N GLY A 63 9.44 5.25 -32.94
CA GLY A 63 10.26 4.54 -33.92
C GLY A 63 11.29 5.41 -34.64
N THR A 64 12.52 4.88 -34.64
CA THR A 64 13.64 5.05 -35.57
C THR A 64 13.55 6.12 -36.67
N THR A 65 14.56 7.00 -36.69
CA THR A 65 15.31 7.24 -37.93
C THR A 65 16.74 6.78 -37.67
N GLN A 66 17.20 5.77 -38.41
CA GLN A 66 18.61 5.36 -38.41
C GLN A 66 19.46 6.52 -38.95
N ALA A 67 20.40 7.00 -38.15
CA ALA A 67 21.55 7.74 -38.64
C ALA A 67 22.79 6.89 -38.36
N THR A 68 23.42 6.45 -39.45
CA THR A 68 24.70 5.74 -39.49
C THR A 68 25.76 6.49 -38.68
N GLU A 69 26.32 5.84 -37.66
CA GLU A 69 27.47 6.34 -36.91
C GLU A 69 28.75 5.63 -37.38
N PRO A 70 29.85 6.36 -37.70
CA PRO A 70 31.15 5.77 -38.00
C PRO A 70 31.89 5.37 -36.70
N PRO A 71 32.88 4.46 -36.75
CA PRO A 71 33.45 3.90 -35.53
C PRO A 71 34.40 4.91 -34.88
N LEU A 72 34.15 5.24 -33.61
CA LEU A 72 35.09 6.00 -32.77
C LEU A 72 35.68 5.10 -31.68
N ALA A 73 37.01 5.16 -31.62
CA ALA A 73 37.90 4.34 -30.81
C ALA A 73 37.67 4.52 -29.30
N SER A 74 37.93 3.44 -28.56
CA SER A 74 37.89 3.39 -27.10
C SER A 74 38.86 4.38 -26.45
N PRO A 75 38.45 5.19 -25.45
CA PRO A 75 39.39 5.95 -24.63
C PRO A 75 40.01 5.05 -23.54
N PRO A 76 41.25 5.33 -23.10
CA PRO A 76 41.92 4.52 -22.09
C PRO A 76 41.37 4.80 -20.68
N LEU A 77 41.44 3.78 -19.82
CA LEU A 77 41.11 3.84 -18.41
C LEU A 77 41.93 4.93 -17.69
N ALA A 78 41.26 5.98 -17.21
CA ALA A 78 41.89 7.01 -16.37
C ALA A 78 41.82 6.62 -14.89
N GLU A 79 42.99 6.54 -14.24
CA GLU A 79 43.13 6.34 -12.80
C GLU A 79 42.56 7.54 -12.02
N ARG A 80 41.89 7.26 -10.88
CA ARG A 80 41.27 8.27 -10.02
C ARG A 80 42.33 9.19 -9.39
N PRO A 81 42.22 10.52 -9.51
CA PRO A 81 43.17 11.42 -8.85
C PRO A 81 42.95 11.39 -7.33
N GLY A 82 43.99 11.05 -6.57
CA GLY A 82 43.98 11.10 -5.10
C GLY A 82 43.76 12.50 -4.54
N LEU A 83 43.70 12.62 -3.20
CA LEU A 83 43.33 13.84 -2.47
C LEU A 83 44.05 15.12 -2.93
N ARG A 84 45.33 15.01 -3.34
CA ARG A 84 46.13 16.13 -3.88
C ARG A 84 45.67 16.57 -5.26
N GLY A 85 45.28 15.64 -6.14
CA GLY A 85 44.74 15.93 -7.47
C GLY A 85 43.36 16.57 -7.40
N TRP A 86 42.53 16.13 -6.43
CA TRP A 86 41.25 16.75 -6.15
C TRP A 86 41.40 18.22 -5.68
N MET A 87 42.31 18.50 -4.73
CA MET A 87 42.56 19.89 -4.30
C MET A 87 43.08 20.79 -5.42
N ALA A 88 43.89 20.26 -6.33
CA ALA A 88 44.39 21.01 -7.49
C ALA A 88 43.29 21.32 -8.52
N SER A 89 42.21 20.54 -8.55
CA SER A 89 41.06 20.74 -9.44
C SER A 89 40.06 21.82 -8.96
N LEU A 90 40.17 22.26 -7.70
CA LEU A 90 39.27 23.28 -7.13
C LEU A 90 39.66 24.70 -7.54
N SER A 91 38.66 25.58 -7.68
CA SER A 91 38.87 27.00 -8.01
C SER A 91 39.57 27.75 -6.85
N PRO A 92 40.26 28.88 -7.12
CA PRO A 92 40.96 29.65 -6.07
C PRO A 92 40.04 30.13 -4.93
N ARG A 93 38.75 30.39 -5.24
CA ARG A 93 37.75 30.78 -4.25
C ARG A 93 37.39 29.61 -3.34
N ASP A 94 37.18 28.42 -3.91
CA ASP A 94 36.79 27.23 -3.15
C ASP A 94 37.92 26.74 -2.25
N ARG A 95 39.18 26.85 -2.71
CA ARG A 95 40.36 26.58 -1.85
C ARG A 95 40.39 27.49 -0.62
N GLY A 96 40.00 28.75 -0.77
CA GLY A 96 39.87 29.69 0.34
C GLY A 96 38.77 29.29 1.33
N VAL A 97 37.62 28.86 0.84
CA VAL A 97 36.49 28.42 1.69
C VAL A 97 36.86 27.16 2.47
N TYR A 98 37.48 26.16 1.82
CA TYR A 98 37.91 24.93 2.50
C TYR A 98 39.02 25.18 3.52
N ALA A 99 39.97 26.08 3.24
CA ALA A 99 41.00 26.46 4.20
C ALA A 99 40.39 27.14 5.44
N LEU A 100 39.37 27.98 5.26
CA LEU A 100 38.67 28.64 6.36
C LEU A 100 37.87 27.64 7.21
N MET A 101 37.18 26.69 6.58
CA MET A 101 36.47 25.61 7.29
C MET A 101 37.42 24.74 8.12
N LEU A 102 38.57 24.34 7.55
CA LEU A 102 39.56 23.53 8.27
C LEU A 102 40.24 24.32 9.40
N GLY A 103 40.45 25.62 9.21
CA GLY A 103 40.93 26.53 10.25
C GLY A 103 39.94 26.63 11.41
N LEU A 104 38.65 26.82 11.13
CA LEU A 104 37.60 26.86 12.15
C LEU A 104 37.48 25.52 12.90
N LEU A 105 37.56 24.41 12.19
CA LEU A 105 37.47 23.08 12.81
C LEU A 105 38.67 22.80 13.72
N SER A 106 39.88 23.24 13.32
CA SER A 106 41.08 23.15 14.15
C SER A 106 41.00 24.05 15.39
N LEU A 107 40.42 25.25 15.27
CA LEU A 107 40.16 26.15 16.39
C LEU A 107 39.20 25.51 17.41
N ILE A 108 38.09 24.94 16.94
CA ILE A 108 37.11 24.26 17.79
C ILE A 108 37.78 23.09 18.53
N ALA A 109 38.54 22.26 17.82
CA ALA A 109 39.28 21.17 18.43
C ALA A 109 40.27 21.65 19.50
N ALA A 110 41.00 22.74 19.26
CA ALA A 110 41.91 23.33 20.23
C ALA A 110 41.19 23.85 21.48
N ILE A 111 40.01 24.46 21.32
CA ILE A 111 39.17 24.91 22.45
C ILE A 111 38.75 23.70 23.31
N TYR A 112 38.30 22.61 22.68
CA TYR A 112 37.91 21.40 23.42
C TYR A 112 39.09 20.74 24.14
N ILE A 113 40.26 20.70 23.51
CA ILE A 113 41.48 20.17 24.14
C ILE A 113 41.90 21.04 25.33
N PHE A 114 41.81 22.37 25.20
CA PHE A 114 42.14 23.31 26.27
C PHE A 114 41.16 23.22 27.46
N LEU A 115 39.85 23.19 27.20
CA LEU A 115 38.82 23.00 28.22
C LEU A 115 38.95 21.62 28.90
N GLY A 116 39.26 20.57 28.13
CA GLY A 116 39.54 19.24 28.66
C GLY A 116 40.75 19.22 29.58
N ALA A 117 41.84 19.88 29.17
CA ALA A 117 43.06 19.99 29.98
C ALA A 117 42.82 20.77 31.29
N GLN A 118 42.02 21.84 31.27
CA GLN A 118 41.67 22.57 32.50
C GLN A 118 40.83 21.72 33.47
N SER A 119 39.99 20.82 32.97
CA SER A 119 39.21 19.90 33.83
C SER A 119 40.05 18.79 34.46
N LEU A 120 41.17 18.43 33.83
CA LEU A 120 42.04 17.33 34.25
C LEU A 120 43.23 17.79 35.11
N PHE A 121 43.68 19.03 34.94
CA PHE A 121 44.86 19.58 35.63
C PHE A 121 44.58 20.83 36.48
N GLY A 122 43.30 21.22 36.64
CA GLY A 122 42.91 22.31 37.53
C GLY A 122 42.99 21.89 39.00
N ASP A 123 43.95 22.45 39.73
CA ASP A 123 44.16 22.20 41.16
C ASP A 123 42.88 22.41 41.98
N GLY A 124 42.54 21.39 42.76
CA GLY A 124 41.35 21.37 43.61
C GLY A 124 41.38 22.44 44.71
N SER A 125 40.35 23.27 44.73
CA SER A 125 39.90 23.94 45.95
C SER A 125 38.37 24.05 45.94
N LEU A 126 37.70 22.96 46.35
CA LEU A 126 36.25 22.96 46.56
C LEU A 126 35.94 23.55 47.95
N ALA A 127 35.47 24.79 47.96
CA ALA A 127 34.68 25.33 49.07
C ALA A 127 33.26 24.70 49.03
N PRO A 128 32.65 24.34 50.18
CA PRO A 128 31.34 23.69 50.19
C PRO A 128 30.20 24.71 50.08
N GLY A 129 29.40 24.62 49.01
CA GLY A 129 28.08 25.26 48.89
C GLY A 129 26.96 24.37 49.43
N PRO A 130 25.84 24.94 49.90
CA PRO A 130 24.85 24.24 50.73
C PRO A 130 23.95 23.28 49.94
N ARG A 131 23.65 22.13 50.57
CA ARG A 131 22.77 21.07 50.05
C ARG A 131 21.28 21.44 50.24
N PRO A 132 20.39 21.13 49.27
CA PRO A 132 18.96 21.08 49.50
C PRO A 132 18.57 19.78 50.23
N ALA A 133 17.58 19.88 51.11
CA ALA A 133 17.08 18.81 51.95
C ALA A 133 16.33 17.74 51.14
N ALA A 134 16.66 16.46 51.37
CA ALA A 134 15.91 15.31 50.91
C ALA A 134 15.10 14.73 52.08
N THR A 135 13.80 14.59 51.88
CA THR A 135 12.84 13.96 52.80
C THR A 135 13.03 12.44 52.75
N ALA A 136 13.37 11.82 53.88
CA ALA A 136 13.50 10.37 54.02
C ALA A 136 12.18 9.74 54.49
N ALA A 137 11.68 8.76 53.74
CA ALA A 137 10.65 7.81 54.18
C ALA A 137 11.35 6.59 54.81
N ALA A 138 10.97 6.25 56.05
CA ALA A 138 11.49 5.09 56.77
C ALA A 138 10.55 3.89 56.62
N ILE A 139 11.12 2.74 56.25
CA ILE A 139 10.48 1.42 56.36
C ILE A 139 11.40 0.59 57.27
N ALA A 140 10.85 0.08 58.38
CA ALA A 140 11.54 -0.79 59.33
C ALA A 140 11.11 -2.25 59.15
N ALA A 141 12.03 -3.18 59.36
CA ALA A 141 11.85 -4.63 59.21
C ALA A 141 12.12 -5.41 60.51
N ALA A 142 11.22 -6.38 60.78
CA ALA A 142 11.36 -7.70 61.44
C ALA A 142 11.76 -7.79 62.94
N PRO A 143 11.33 -8.84 63.71
CA PRO A 143 11.83 -10.23 63.52
C PRO A 143 10.82 -11.40 63.79
N THR A 144 11.36 -12.62 63.62
CA THR A 144 10.83 -14.00 63.51
C THR A 144 10.46 -14.76 64.81
N GLY A 145 9.63 -15.82 64.68
CA GLY A 145 9.55 -16.97 65.63
C GLY A 145 8.45 -18.02 65.35
N GLN A 146 8.82 -19.29 65.18
CA GLN A 146 8.01 -20.56 65.07
C GLN A 146 7.81 -21.18 66.51
N PRO A 147 7.20 -22.39 66.83
CA PRO A 147 6.83 -23.57 66.00
C PRO A 147 5.59 -24.47 66.37
N THR A 148 5.27 -25.44 65.47
CA THR A 148 4.78 -26.86 65.64
C THR A 148 3.34 -27.33 66.01
N ALA A 149 2.85 -28.24 65.14
CA ALA A 149 2.24 -29.59 65.34
C ALA A 149 0.74 -29.82 65.66
N GLY A 150 0.13 -30.77 64.91
CA GLY A 150 -1.06 -31.54 65.32
C GLY A 150 -1.90 -32.12 64.16
N ALA A 151 -1.78 -33.42 63.89
CA ALA A 151 -2.56 -34.19 62.91
C ALA A 151 -3.94 -34.64 63.45
N THR A 152 -4.87 -35.08 62.57
CA THR A 152 -5.66 -36.36 62.59
C THR A 152 -7.03 -36.23 61.89
N GLY A 153 -7.38 -37.18 61.01
CA GLY A 153 -8.75 -37.74 60.90
C GLY A 153 -9.61 -37.46 59.64
N LEU A 154 -9.75 -38.48 58.76
CA LEU A 154 -10.88 -38.75 57.85
C LEU A 154 -12.03 -39.48 58.61
N PRO A 155 -13.19 -39.87 58.03
CA PRO A 155 -14.00 -39.40 56.86
C PRO A 155 -15.53 -39.29 57.18
N ALA A 156 -16.37 -38.90 56.19
CA ALA A 156 -17.67 -39.56 55.85
C ALA A 156 -18.49 -38.80 54.76
N THR A 157 -19.00 -39.56 53.80
CA THR A 157 -20.20 -39.30 52.94
C THR A 157 -21.39 -40.01 53.64
N PRO A 158 -22.71 -39.66 53.52
CA PRO A 158 -23.46 -39.80 52.25
C PRO A 158 -24.82 -39.04 52.04
N THR A 159 -25.38 -39.19 50.82
CA THR A 159 -26.83 -39.39 50.48
C THR A 159 -27.82 -38.23 50.20
N ALA A 160 -28.27 -38.21 48.92
CA ALA A 160 -29.62 -38.15 48.29
C ALA A 160 -30.54 -36.89 48.14
N LEU A 161 -31.07 -36.85 46.90
CA LEU A 161 -32.23 -36.23 46.19
C LEU A 161 -33.56 -36.01 46.98
N PRO A 162 -34.57 -35.21 46.49
CA PRO A 162 -35.40 -35.61 45.34
C PRO A 162 -35.91 -34.50 44.36
N THR A 163 -36.33 -35.01 43.20
CA THR A 163 -37.02 -34.48 42.01
C THR A 163 -38.39 -33.80 42.23
N ARG A 164 -38.74 -32.78 41.41
CA ARG A 164 -40.11 -32.57 40.83
C ARG A 164 -40.04 -31.81 39.48
N ILE A 165 -40.88 -32.23 38.52
CA ILE A 165 -41.22 -31.62 37.20
C ILE A 165 -42.76 -31.34 37.19
N PRO A 166 -43.39 -30.81 36.10
CA PRO A 166 -43.81 -29.43 35.77
C PRO A 166 -45.36 -29.19 35.89
N PRO A 167 -45.93 -28.08 35.33
CA PRO A 167 -46.61 -28.22 34.02
C PRO A 167 -46.64 -26.98 33.06
N THR A 168 -46.71 -27.32 31.76
CA THR A 168 -47.46 -26.74 30.62
C THR A 168 -47.17 -25.35 29.98
N ALA A 169 -46.54 -25.47 28.80
CA ALA A 169 -46.60 -24.75 27.52
C ALA A 169 -47.55 -23.55 27.25
N VAL A 170 -46.97 -22.54 26.57
CA VAL A 170 -47.58 -21.65 25.53
C VAL A 170 -46.51 -21.44 24.43
N PRO A 171 -46.85 -21.36 23.12
CA PRO A 171 -45.89 -21.49 22.02
C PRO A 171 -45.10 -20.21 21.73
N ALA A 172 -43.80 -20.35 21.50
CA ALA A 172 -42.95 -19.30 20.95
C ALA A 172 -43.11 -19.23 19.41
N PRO A 173 -43.20 -18.04 18.80
CA PRO A 173 -43.01 -17.90 17.36
C PRO A 173 -41.53 -18.17 17.03
N GLN A 174 -41.30 -19.01 16.03
CA GLN A 174 -39.96 -19.26 15.49
C GLN A 174 -39.39 -17.97 14.87
N PRO A 175 -38.12 -17.61 15.11
CA PRO A 175 -37.41 -16.75 14.19
C PRO A 175 -36.88 -17.62 13.05
N THR A 176 -37.65 -17.69 11.97
CA THR A 176 -37.05 -17.73 10.65
C THR A 176 -36.38 -16.38 10.42
N ASP A 177 -35.06 -16.36 10.30
CA ASP A 177 -34.42 -15.74 9.16
C ASP A 177 -32.95 -16.13 9.13
N ASN A 178 -32.62 -16.96 8.15
CA ASN A 178 -31.26 -17.12 7.70
C ASN A 178 -30.80 -15.74 7.24
N VAL A 179 -29.88 -15.12 7.98
CA VAL A 179 -29.11 -13.97 7.52
C VAL A 179 -28.20 -14.47 6.40
N LEU A 180 -28.77 -14.58 5.21
CA LEU A 180 -28.05 -14.82 3.98
C LEU A 180 -27.49 -13.45 3.57
N PHE A 181 -26.19 -13.27 3.71
CA PHE A 181 -25.50 -12.13 3.09
C PHE A 181 -25.28 -12.49 1.61
N PRO A 182 -26.09 -11.98 0.66
CA PRO A 182 -25.69 -12.10 -0.73
C PRO A 182 -24.38 -11.34 -0.94
N PRO A 183 -23.43 -11.85 -1.73
CA PRO A 183 -22.27 -11.08 -2.13
C PRO A 183 -22.75 -9.87 -2.94
N THR A 184 -22.55 -8.67 -2.42
CA THR A 184 -22.85 -7.43 -3.15
C THR A 184 -21.79 -7.27 -4.25
N ALA A 185 -22.11 -7.70 -5.47
CA ALA A 185 -21.41 -7.24 -6.66
C ALA A 185 -21.93 -5.85 -7.04
N ALA A 186 -21.03 -4.96 -7.44
CA ALA A 186 -21.38 -3.64 -7.94
C ALA A 186 -22.19 -3.76 -9.25
N PRO A 187 -23.36 -3.14 -9.39
CA PRO A 187 -24.07 -3.10 -10.66
C PRO A 187 -23.42 -2.03 -11.56
N THR A 188 -22.77 -2.48 -12.62
CA THR A 188 -22.52 -1.65 -13.81
C THR A 188 -23.84 -1.51 -14.54
N ASP A 189 -24.38 -0.30 -14.65
CA ASP A 189 -25.22 0.04 -15.81
C ASP A 189 -25.29 1.54 -16.08
N VAL A 190 -24.95 1.86 -17.32
CA VAL A 190 -25.15 3.13 -18.01
C VAL A 190 -26.61 3.19 -18.47
N PRO A 191 -27.32 4.32 -18.33
CA PRO A 191 -28.48 4.57 -19.16
C PRO A 191 -28.12 5.58 -20.26
N ALA A 192 -28.12 5.08 -21.49
CA ALA A 192 -28.44 5.91 -22.65
C ALA A 192 -29.95 6.17 -22.62
N GLU A 193 -30.36 7.44 -22.57
CA GLU A 193 -31.76 7.82 -22.77
C GLU A 193 -31.85 8.85 -23.90
N THR A 194 -32.82 8.59 -24.78
CA THR A 194 -33.04 9.27 -26.05
C THR A 194 -34.31 10.12 -25.94
N ALA A 195 -34.32 11.22 -26.71
CA ALA A 195 -35.48 11.97 -27.23
C ALA A 195 -36.03 13.08 -26.31
N THR A 196 -36.47 14.28 -26.76
CA THR A 196 -36.80 14.86 -28.07
C THR A 196 -36.89 16.38 -27.89
N THR A 197 -36.48 17.21 -28.86
CA THR A 197 -37.30 18.36 -29.32
C THR A 197 -36.87 18.86 -30.70
N ALA A 198 -37.87 19.11 -31.53
CA ALA A 198 -37.78 19.42 -32.95
C ALA A 198 -37.47 20.89 -33.26
N ALA A 199 -36.83 21.16 -34.41
CA ALA A 199 -37.31 22.15 -35.40
C ALA A 199 -36.47 22.18 -36.70
N ALA A 200 -37.19 22.13 -37.82
CA ALA A 200 -36.91 22.70 -39.15
C ALA A 200 -35.78 22.13 -40.05
N ALA A 201 -36.22 21.48 -41.14
CA ALA A 201 -35.49 21.24 -42.38
C ALA A 201 -35.53 22.51 -43.30
N PRO A 202 -34.83 22.57 -44.46
CA PRO A 202 -35.21 21.73 -45.61
C PRO A 202 -34.07 21.15 -46.48
N THR A 203 -34.30 19.91 -46.90
CA THR A 203 -34.04 19.26 -48.22
C THR A 203 -32.75 19.53 -49.01
N THR A 204 -32.09 18.44 -49.44
CA THR A 204 -32.07 18.05 -50.88
C THR A 204 -31.83 16.55 -51.08
N THR A 205 -32.82 15.94 -51.73
CA THR A 205 -32.90 14.79 -52.63
C THR A 205 -31.60 14.14 -53.15
N ALA A 206 -31.49 12.82 -53.01
CA ALA A 206 -31.51 11.85 -54.13
C ALA A 206 -31.50 10.39 -53.62
N THR A 207 -32.37 9.57 -54.19
CA THR A 207 -32.56 8.12 -53.95
C THR A 207 -32.08 7.31 -55.18
N PRO A 208 -32.18 5.96 -55.24
CA PRO A 208 -31.02 5.06 -55.36
C PRO A 208 -31.03 4.25 -56.66
N THR A 209 -30.01 3.43 -56.93
CA THR A 209 -30.21 2.26 -57.81
C THR A 209 -29.23 1.11 -57.50
N SER A 210 -29.79 -0.08 -57.69
CA SER A 210 -29.40 -1.47 -57.36
C SER A 210 -28.40 -2.15 -58.31
N VAL A 211 -27.57 -3.09 -57.78
CA VAL A 211 -27.35 -4.54 -58.16
C VAL A 211 -27.05 -4.89 -59.66
N PRO A 212 -26.35 -6.00 -60.09
CA PRO A 212 -25.71 -7.18 -59.44
C PRO A 212 -24.26 -7.56 -59.93
N ALA A 213 -23.73 -8.67 -59.38
CA ALA A 213 -22.59 -9.47 -59.86
C ALA A 213 -22.80 -10.20 -61.21
N PRO A 214 -21.74 -10.73 -61.86
CA PRO A 214 -21.60 -12.21 -61.99
C PRO A 214 -20.14 -12.75 -62.01
N ALA A 215 -20.01 -14.07 -62.22
CA ALA A 215 -18.86 -14.93 -61.93
C ALA A 215 -18.06 -15.46 -63.16
N ALA A 216 -16.88 -16.03 -62.84
CA ALA A 216 -16.24 -17.27 -63.34
C ALA A 216 -15.30 -17.33 -64.59
N THR A 217 -14.41 -18.34 -64.51
CA THR A 217 -13.45 -18.97 -65.48
C THR A 217 -12.05 -18.34 -65.54
N GLY A 218 -10.90 -19.04 -65.56
CA GLY A 218 -10.47 -20.45 -65.72
C GLY A 218 -9.13 -20.48 -66.49
N ILE A 219 -8.37 -21.60 -66.49
CA ILE A 219 -7.21 -21.98 -67.38
C ILE A 219 -5.79 -21.60 -66.85
N VAL A 220 -4.67 -22.36 -66.82
CA VAL A 220 -4.20 -23.75 -67.17
C VAL A 220 -2.74 -23.89 -66.62
N ALA A 221 -2.26 -25.11 -66.29
CA ALA A 221 -0.84 -25.52 -66.04
C ALA A 221 -0.25 -26.20 -67.32
N PRO A 222 1.07 -26.54 -67.56
CA PRO A 222 2.04 -27.28 -66.70
C PRO A 222 3.54 -26.97 -67.08
N PRO A 223 4.60 -27.84 -67.04
CA PRO A 223 4.89 -29.12 -66.33
C PRO A 223 6.29 -29.29 -65.63
N THR A 224 6.35 -30.29 -64.72
CA THR A 224 7.35 -31.39 -64.49
C THR A 224 8.86 -31.13 -64.25
N SER A 225 9.48 -31.69 -63.19
CA SER A 225 10.29 -32.94 -63.23
C SER A 225 10.73 -33.45 -61.83
N ALA A 226 10.68 -34.77 -61.64
CA ALA A 226 11.25 -35.56 -60.53
C ALA A 226 12.39 -36.47 -61.03
N PRO A 227 13.21 -37.07 -60.13
CA PRO A 227 13.29 -38.55 -60.03
C PRO A 227 13.36 -38.99 -58.54
N THR A 228 12.71 -40.03 -58.01
CA THR A 228 12.68 -41.50 -58.22
C THR A 228 13.99 -42.25 -57.94
N SER A 229 14.05 -42.92 -56.77
CA SER A 229 14.61 -44.27 -56.60
C SER A 229 14.04 -44.95 -55.35
N ALA A 230 13.78 -46.26 -55.46
CA ALA A 230 12.91 -47.09 -54.62
C ALA A 230 13.74 -47.97 -53.60
N PRO A 231 13.16 -48.92 -52.82
CA PRO A 231 13.48 -49.14 -51.41
C PRO A 231 14.34 -50.39 -51.12
N ALA A 232 14.95 -50.44 -49.93
CA ALA A 232 15.58 -51.62 -49.36
C ALA A 232 15.17 -51.85 -47.90
N THR A 233 14.90 -53.11 -47.59
CA THR A 233 14.27 -53.65 -46.38
C THR A 233 15.29 -53.99 -45.29
N ALA A 234 14.86 -53.87 -44.03
CA ALA A 234 15.30 -54.57 -42.82
C ALA A 234 16.72 -54.33 -42.24
N ALA A 235 16.75 -53.69 -41.07
CA ALA A 235 17.57 -54.13 -39.94
C ALA A 235 16.88 -53.73 -38.62
N THR A 236 16.48 -54.73 -37.85
CA THR A 236 15.93 -54.62 -36.49
C THR A 236 17.02 -54.10 -35.55
N ALA A 237 16.88 -52.87 -35.05
CA ALA A 237 17.66 -52.36 -33.93
C ALA A 237 16.81 -52.48 -32.66
N THR A 238 17.29 -53.29 -31.71
CA THR A 238 16.73 -53.42 -30.37
C THR A 238 16.71 -52.07 -29.67
N ALA A 239 15.53 -51.49 -29.46
CA ALA A 239 15.34 -50.28 -28.67
C ALA A 239 15.54 -50.61 -27.18
N LEU A 240 16.44 -49.90 -26.52
CA LEU A 240 16.51 -49.84 -25.06
C LEU A 240 15.18 -49.32 -24.50
N PRO A 241 14.73 -49.78 -23.32
CA PRO A 241 13.50 -49.28 -22.72
C PRO A 241 13.62 -47.77 -22.48
N PRO A 242 12.55 -46.98 -22.73
CA PRO A 242 12.56 -45.57 -22.42
C PRO A 242 12.73 -45.41 -20.90
N THR A 243 13.81 -44.74 -20.50
CA THR A 243 13.96 -44.17 -19.16
C THR A 243 12.70 -43.36 -18.88
N SER A 244 11.88 -43.85 -17.94
CA SER A 244 10.69 -43.15 -17.46
C SER A 244 11.12 -41.78 -16.94
N ALA A 245 10.74 -40.74 -17.67
CA ALA A 245 10.81 -39.36 -17.19
C ALA A 245 10.05 -39.29 -15.85
N PRO A 246 10.57 -38.57 -14.84
CA PRO A 246 9.85 -38.40 -13.59
C PRO A 246 8.49 -37.77 -13.91
N THR A 247 7.42 -38.47 -13.54
CA THR A 247 6.06 -37.94 -13.51
C THR A 247 6.08 -36.66 -12.68
N GLN A 248 6.05 -35.50 -13.35
CA GLN A 248 5.84 -34.23 -12.67
C GLN A 248 4.42 -34.26 -12.10
N THR A 249 4.31 -34.34 -10.78
CA THR A 249 3.05 -34.12 -10.08
C THR A 249 2.48 -32.78 -10.57
N PRO A 250 1.23 -32.72 -11.07
CA PRO A 250 0.64 -31.47 -11.50
C PRO A 250 0.67 -30.46 -10.34
N ALA A 251 1.30 -29.31 -10.56
CA ALA A 251 1.30 -28.21 -9.60
C ALA A 251 -0.15 -27.86 -9.27
N THR A 252 -0.49 -27.86 -7.98
CA THR A 252 -1.86 -27.59 -7.54
C THR A 252 -2.01 -26.07 -7.43
N THR A 253 -2.79 -25.47 -8.33
CA THR A 253 -3.07 -24.03 -8.32
C THR A 253 -4.39 -23.76 -7.63
N THR A 254 -4.40 -22.81 -6.68
CA THR A 254 -5.60 -22.38 -5.95
C THR A 254 -5.77 -20.87 -6.04
N GLN A 255 -6.99 -20.38 -6.31
CA GLN A 255 -7.28 -18.94 -6.21
C GLN A 255 -7.29 -18.49 -4.75
N GLN A 256 -6.60 -17.39 -4.44
CA GLN A 256 -6.53 -16.79 -3.12
C GLN A 256 -6.79 -15.28 -3.22
N PRO A 257 -7.68 -14.71 -2.39
CA PRO A 257 -7.85 -13.27 -2.29
C PRO A 257 -6.68 -12.66 -1.50
N LEU A 258 -5.91 -11.77 -2.13
CA LEU A 258 -4.77 -11.09 -1.52
C LEU A 258 -5.05 -9.60 -1.38
N THR A 259 -4.71 -9.03 -0.22
CA THR A 259 -4.72 -7.58 -0.02
C THR A 259 -3.34 -7.00 -0.32
N LEU A 260 -3.24 -6.18 -1.34
CA LEU A 260 -2.04 -5.46 -1.78
C LEU A 260 -2.16 -3.98 -1.40
N PHE A 261 -1.04 -3.27 -1.24
CA PHE A 261 -1.05 -1.87 -0.83
C PHE A 261 -0.30 -0.99 -1.82
N PHE A 262 -1.01 -0.12 -2.53
CA PHE A 262 -0.46 0.80 -3.53
C PHE A 262 -0.55 2.26 -3.07
N GLY A 263 0.08 3.16 -3.81
CA GLY A 263 -0.02 4.60 -3.57
C GLY A 263 -1.25 5.19 -4.25
N ASP A 264 -1.84 6.22 -3.66
CA ASP A 264 -2.70 7.15 -4.40
C ASP A 264 -1.92 7.89 -5.50
N ALA A 265 -2.56 8.76 -6.28
CA ALA A 265 -1.91 9.53 -7.34
C ALA A 265 -0.68 10.34 -6.86
N SER A 266 -0.64 10.75 -5.58
CA SER A 266 0.54 11.41 -5.00
C SER A 266 1.61 10.44 -4.46
N GLY A 267 1.26 9.16 -4.31
CA GLY A 267 2.05 8.14 -3.63
C GLY A 267 2.17 8.37 -2.13
N THR A 268 1.33 9.18 -1.51
CA THR A 268 1.40 9.52 -0.08
C THR A 268 0.51 8.61 0.76
N LEU A 269 -0.68 8.31 0.26
CA LEU A 269 -1.66 7.46 0.91
C LEU A 269 -1.48 6.01 0.46
N TYR A 270 -1.59 5.10 1.41
CA TYR A 270 -1.55 3.66 1.13
C TYR A 270 -2.99 3.16 0.95
N VAL A 271 -3.29 2.71 -0.26
CA VAL A 271 -4.59 2.23 -0.71
C VAL A 271 -4.57 0.71 -0.73
N PRO A 272 -5.40 0.02 0.10
CA PRO A 272 -5.52 -1.43 0.04
C PRO A 272 -6.33 -1.84 -1.21
N VAL A 273 -5.89 -2.88 -1.90
CA VAL A 273 -6.57 -3.47 -3.07
C VAL A 273 -6.73 -4.96 -2.83
N GLN A 274 -7.89 -5.54 -3.14
CA GLN A 274 -8.11 -6.98 -3.04
C GLN A 274 -8.12 -7.62 -4.43
N ARG A 275 -7.10 -8.44 -4.70
CA ARG A 275 -6.92 -9.15 -5.98
C ARG A 275 -7.10 -10.65 -5.81
N GLN A 276 -7.77 -11.30 -6.76
CA GLN A 276 -7.83 -12.76 -6.82
C GLN A 276 -6.60 -13.31 -7.56
N VAL A 277 -5.78 -14.09 -6.87
CA VAL A 277 -4.48 -14.51 -7.38
C VAL A 277 -4.41 -16.04 -7.43
N LEU A 278 -3.99 -16.57 -8.56
CA LEU A 278 -3.73 -18.00 -8.73
C LEU A 278 -2.38 -18.35 -8.09
N VAL A 279 -2.42 -19.11 -7.00
CA VAL A 279 -1.24 -19.49 -6.22
C VAL A 279 -0.91 -20.95 -6.48
N ALA A 280 0.29 -21.23 -6.97
CA ALA A 280 0.84 -22.58 -7.07
C ALA A 280 1.52 -23.00 -5.76
N ASP A 281 1.37 -24.27 -5.40
CA ASP A 281 2.17 -24.97 -4.38
C ASP A 281 2.23 -24.28 -3.00
N GLY A 282 1.17 -23.56 -2.64
CA GLY A 282 1.04 -22.90 -1.34
C GLY A 282 1.97 -21.69 -1.14
N GLN A 283 2.65 -21.20 -2.18
CA GLN A 283 3.57 -20.05 -2.10
C GLN A 283 2.83 -18.69 -2.08
N VAL A 284 1.78 -18.58 -1.26
CA VAL A 284 0.88 -17.42 -1.22
C VAL A 284 1.59 -16.11 -0.86
N ALA A 285 2.58 -16.16 0.03
CA ALA A 285 3.35 -14.97 0.43
C ALA A 285 4.26 -14.47 -0.70
N SER A 286 4.90 -15.38 -1.43
CA SER A 286 5.71 -15.03 -2.61
C SER A 286 4.84 -14.47 -3.73
N ALA A 287 3.67 -15.08 -3.98
CA ALA A 287 2.69 -14.57 -4.92
C ALA A 287 2.25 -13.15 -4.56
N ALA A 288 1.93 -12.87 -3.29
CA ALA A 288 1.54 -11.54 -2.84
C ALA A 288 2.60 -10.46 -3.14
N VAL A 289 3.89 -10.77 -2.93
CA VAL A 289 4.98 -9.83 -3.22
C VAL A 289 5.17 -9.66 -4.73
N ASN A 290 5.07 -10.73 -5.51
CA ASN A 290 5.15 -10.65 -6.97
C ASN A 290 4.01 -9.82 -7.57
N GLU A 291 2.79 -9.95 -7.05
CA GLU A 291 1.65 -9.12 -7.47
C GLU A 291 1.83 -7.65 -7.08
N LEU A 292 2.46 -7.39 -5.93
CA LEU A 292 2.82 -6.04 -5.52
C LEU A 292 3.88 -5.42 -6.44
N ILE A 293 4.85 -6.21 -6.92
CA ILE A 293 5.86 -5.81 -7.91
C ILE A 293 5.21 -5.55 -9.28
N ALA A 294 4.27 -6.41 -9.69
CA ALA A 294 3.52 -6.27 -10.94
C ALA A 294 2.76 -4.93 -10.98
N GLY A 295 2.35 -4.42 -9.82
CA GLY A 295 1.73 -3.11 -9.67
C GLY A 295 0.20 -3.16 -9.72
N PRO A 296 -0.45 -2.00 -9.59
CA PRO A 296 -1.90 -1.88 -9.63
C PRO A 296 -2.45 -1.99 -11.07
N SER A 297 -3.73 -2.35 -11.19
CA SER A 297 -4.39 -2.49 -12.50
C SER A 297 -4.67 -1.14 -13.16
N GLU A 298 -5.22 -0.15 -12.45
CA GLU A 298 -5.46 1.21 -12.97
C GLU A 298 -5.36 2.30 -11.89
N ASN A 299 -4.95 3.53 -12.27
CA ASN A 299 -5.05 4.79 -11.51
C ASN A 299 -4.48 4.84 -10.07
N LEU A 300 -3.77 3.81 -9.63
CA LEU A 300 -2.91 3.81 -8.44
C LEU A 300 -1.44 3.82 -8.85
N VAL A 301 -0.57 4.20 -7.92
CA VAL A 301 0.88 4.29 -8.15
C VAL A 301 1.58 3.08 -7.52
N PRO A 302 2.43 2.36 -8.26
CA PRO A 302 3.27 1.32 -7.65
C PRO A 302 4.26 1.95 -6.68
N LEU A 303 4.38 1.35 -5.49
CA LEU A 303 5.33 1.81 -4.46
C LEU A 303 6.67 1.07 -4.53
N LEU A 304 6.73 -0.02 -5.30
CA LEU A 304 7.95 -0.75 -5.62
C LEU A 304 8.43 -0.37 -7.02
N LEU A 305 9.74 -0.49 -7.25
CA LEU A 305 10.32 -0.34 -8.59
C LEU A 305 9.92 -1.56 -9.44
N PRO A 306 9.34 -1.37 -10.64
CA PRO A 306 8.93 -2.48 -11.51
C PRO A 306 10.08 -3.38 -11.97
N SER A 307 11.32 -2.88 -11.90
CA SER A 307 12.54 -3.64 -12.23
C SER A 307 13.06 -4.53 -11.09
N THR A 308 12.36 -4.57 -9.96
CA THR A 308 12.74 -5.40 -8.80
C THR A 308 12.25 -6.82 -9.01
N GLU A 309 13.07 -7.80 -8.65
CA GLU A 309 12.72 -9.20 -8.67
C GLU A 309 12.80 -9.82 -7.28
N LEU A 310 11.82 -10.65 -6.94
CA LEU A 310 11.85 -11.47 -5.73
C LEU A 310 12.73 -12.69 -5.98
N LEU A 311 13.88 -12.76 -5.31
CA LEU A 311 14.79 -13.93 -5.37
C LEU A 311 14.35 -15.06 -4.45
N GLY A 312 13.71 -14.73 -3.33
CA GLY A 312 13.25 -15.74 -2.38
C GLY A 312 12.50 -15.14 -1.20
N LEU A 313 11.63 -15.96 -0.61
CA LEU A 313 10.88 -15.63 0.59
C LEU A 313 10.83 -16.86 1.50
N GLU A 314 11.28 -16.69 2.73
CA GLU A 314 11.23 -17.73 3.76
C GLU A 314 10.49 -17.21 5.00
N ILE A 315 9.65 -18.04 5.61
CA ILE A 315 8.92 -17.68 6.82
C ILE A 315 9.40 -18.58 7.96
N SER A 316 9.99 -17.98 8.99
CA SER A 316 10.47 -18.69 10.17
C SER A 316 10.23 -17.87 11.43
N GLY A 317 9.69 -18.51 12.47
CA GLY A 317 9.47 -17.88 13.78
C GLY A 317 8.68 -16.57 13.72
N GLY A 318 7.69 -16.48 12.83
CA GLY A 318 6.87 -15.27 12.67
C GLY A 318 7.51 -14.14 11.86
N THR A 319 8.72 -14.35 11.33
CA THR A 319 9.44 -13.39 10.49
C THR A 319 9.48 -13.89 9.05
N ALA A 320 9.04 -13.06 8.11
CA ALA A 320 9.25 -13.31 6.69
C ALA A 320 10.55 -12.64 6.23
N THR A 321 11.53 -13.43 5.81
CA THR A 321 12.75 -12.94 5.18
C THR A 321 12.54 -12.86 3.67
N VAL A 322 12.56 -11.65 3.13
CA VAL A 322 12.26 -11.36 1.73
C VAL A 322 13.53 -10.86 1.05
N ASN A 323 14.03 -11.62 0.09
CA ASN A 323 15.26 -11.34 -0.62
C ASN A 323 14.97 -10.86 -2.04
N PHE A 324 15.45 -9.67 -2.37
CA PHE A 324 15.32 -9.06 -3.68
C PHE A 324 16.66 -9.05 -4.42
N ASP A 325 16.62 -8.92 -5.75
CA ASP A 325 17.81 -8.76 -6.57
C ASP A 325 18.45 -7.37 -6.38
N ARG A 326 17.61 -6.36 -6.11
CA ARG A 326 17.98 -4.97 -5.89
C ARG A 326 17.09 -4.32 -4.83
N TRP A 327 17.39 -3.06 -4.55
CA TRP A 327 16.56 -2.24 -3.66
C TRP A 327 15.14 -2.11 -4.24
N PRO A 328 14.08 -2.50 -3.51
CA PRO A 328 12.71 -2.52 -4.03
C PRO A 328 12.11 -1.13 -4.21
N SER A 329 12.73 -0.08 -3.64
CA SER A 329 12.32 1.32 -3.77
C SER A 329 13.53 2.23 -3.88
N ALA A 330 13.29 3.50 -4.25
CA ALA A 330 14.34 4.51 -4.28
C ALA A 330 15.01 4.67 -2.90
N GLN A 331 16.30 5.02 -2.89
CA GLN A 331 17.05 5.16 -1.64
C GLN A 331 16.43 6.24 -0.74
N GLY A 332 16.14 5.88 0.51
CA GLY A 332 15.46 6.75 1.47
C GLY A 332 13.93 6.77 1.37
N ASP A 333 13.35 6.15 0.33
CA ASP A 333 11.90 6.00 0.19
C ASP A 333 11.43 4.72 0.91
N LEU A 334 10.81 4.89 2.07
CA LEU A 334 10.30 3.80 2.89
C LEU A 334 8.95 3.24 2.40
N ARG A 335 8.32 3.87 1.40
CA ARG A 335 6.95 3.53 1.02
C ARG A 335 6.82 2.12 0.45
N GLY A 336 7.72 1.73 -0.45
CA GLY A 336 7.75 0.38 -0.99
C GLY A 336 7.96 -0.68 0.08
N TYR A 337 8.86 -0.43 1.05
CA TYR A 337 9.06 -1.33 2.17
C TYR A 337 7.79 -1.47 3.01
N ASN A 338 7.15 -0.36 3.39
CA ASN A 338 5.91 -0.39 4.16
C ASN A 338 4.80 -1.14 3.42
N ALA A 339 4.70 -1.00 2.10
CA ALA A 339 3.75 -1.75 1.27
C ALA A 339 4.00 -3.27 1.34
N VAL A 340 5.26 -3.71 1.27
CA VAL A 340 5.64 -5.12 1.45
C VAL A 340 5.27 -5.59 2.87
N VAL A 341 5.61 -4.82 3.91
CA VAL A 341 5.28 -5.18 5.30
C VAL A 341 3.77 -5.31 5.47
N LEU A 342 2.99 -4.36 4.98
CA LEU A 342 1.52 -4.38 5.09
C LEU A 342 0.91 -5.57 4.35
N THR A 343 1.45 -5.91 3.18
CA THR A 343 1.00 -7.03 2.36
C THR A 343 1.34 -8.36 3.03
N LEU A 344 2.56 -8.54 3.57
CA LEU A 344 2.95 -9.81 4.18
C LEU A 344 2.34 -10.02 5.57
N THR A 345 2.19 -8.97 6.36
CA THR A 345 1.56 -9.08 7.71
C THR A 345 0.04 -9.26 7.66
N GLN A 346 -0.55 -9.41 6.47
CA GLN A 346 -1.94 -9.88 6.34
C GLN A 346 -2.06 -11.37 6.73
N PHE A 347 -0.99 -12.15 6.57
CA PHE A 347 -0.95 -13.56 6.93
C PHE A 347 -0.70 -13.70 8.42
N THR A 348 -1.56 -14.43 9.13
CA THR A 348 -1.55 -14.52 10.61
C THR A 348 -0.26 -15.13 11.17
N ASN A 349 0.46 -15.92 10.38
CA ASN A 349 1.76 -16.50 10.72
C ASN A 349 2.96 -15.55 10.49
N ILE A 350 2.76 -14.33 9.97
CA ILE A 350 3.81 -13.34 9.72
C ILE A 350 3.53 -12.08 10.54
N GLN A 351 4.40 -11.77 11.51
CA GLN A 351 4.30 -10.56 12.33
C GLN A 351 5.33 -9.49 11.96
N ARG A 352 6.47 -9.90 11.38
CA ARG A 352 7.57 -9.01 11.00
C ARG A 352 8.18 -9.42 9.67
N VAL A 353 8.84 -8.48 9.00
CA VAL A 353 9.51 -8.70 7.72
C VAL A 353 10.98 -8.30 7.82
N GLN A 354 11.89 -9.21 7.48
CA GLN A 354 13.30 -8.94 7.26
C GLN A 354 13.54 -8.71 5.77
N PHE A 355 14.19 -7.62 5.41
CA PHE A 355 14.53 -7.33 4.02
C PHE A 355 15.96 -7.74 3.70
N GLN A 356 16.18 -8.28 2.50
CA GLN A 356 17.49 -8.61 1.97
C GLN A 356 17.63 -8.15 0.51
N VAL A 357 18.86 -7.80 0.13
CA VAL A 357 19.25 -7.58 -1.27
C VAL A 357 20.47 -8.45 -1.56
N GLY A 358 20.35 -9.38 -2.51
CA GLY A 358 21.42 -10.34 -2.80
C GLY A 358 21.84 -11.17 -1.58
N GLY A 359 20.89 -11.49 -0.69
CA GLY A 359 21.11 -12.24 0.56
C GLY A 359 21.71 -11.42 1.70
N GLN A 360 22.02 -10.13 1.51
CA GLN A 360 22.51 -9.25 2.57
C GLN A 360 21.34 -8.53 3.24
N ASN A 361 21.28 -8.59 4.58
CA ASN A 361 20.24 -7.90 5.36
C ASN A 361 20.31 -6.39 5.16
N ILE A 362 19.17 -5.82 4.79
CA ILE A 362 18.92 -4.37 4.77
C ILE A 362 17.74 -4.08 5.71
N GLY A 363 17.42 -2.81 5.94
CA GLY A 363 16.18 -2.53 6.66
C GLY A 363 15.82 -1.06 6.78
N ILE A 364 14.73 -0.86 7.52
CA ILE A 364 14.09 0.43 7.78
C ILE A 364 14.49 0.84 9.20
N GLY A 365 15.41 1.80 9.34
CA GLY A 365 15.94 2.21 10.65
C GLY A 365 17.00 1.26 11.25
N GLY A 366 17.58 0.36 10.44
CA GLY A 366 18.60 -0.61 10.84
C GLY A 366 18.62 -1.82 9.90
N SER A 367 19.35 -2.87 10.22
CA SER A 367 19.40 -4.13 9.44
C SER A 367 18.42 -5.21 9.94
N GLY A 368 17.64 -4.91 10.97
CA GLY A 368 16.73 -5.87 11.60
C GLY A 368 15.33 -5.94 10.98
N PRO A 369 14.51 -6.91 11.42
CA PRO A 369 13.16 -7.12 10.92
C PRO A 369 12.19 -6.05 11.43
N VAL A 370 11.24 -5.66 10.59
CA VAL A 370 10.31 -4.56 10.83
C VAL A 370 8.89 -5.10 11.01
N GLY A 371 8.17 -4.58 12.02
CA GLY A 371 6.77 -4.92 12.26
C GLY A 371 5.80 -4.08 11.42
N ARG A 372 4.52 -4.46 11.45
CA ARG A 372 3.46 -3.76 10.72
C ARG A 372 3.38 -2.28 11.13
N PRO A 373 3.60 -1.32 10.21
CA PRO A 373 3.43 0.09 10.52
C PRO A 373 1.95 0.48 10.56
N VAL A 374 1.63 1.54 11.29
CA VAL A 374 0.34 2.22 11.21
C VAL A 374 0.47 3.36 10.20
N LEU A 375 -0.31 3.32 9.13
CA LEU A 375 -0.26 4.29 8.03
C LEU A 375 -1.56 5.09 7.94
N ASN A 376 -1.51 6.20 7.21
CA ASN A 376 -2.63 7.13 7.04
C ASN A 376 -3.20 7.61 8.38
N VAL A 377 -2.34 7.95 9.35
CA VAL A 377 -2.75 8.29 10.72
C VAL A 377 -3.30 9.72 10.80
N LEU A 378 -4.51 9.85 11.33
CA LEU A 378 -5.14 11.10 11.69
C LEU A 378 -5.11 11.26 13.21
N ASN A 379 -4.37 12.26 13.72
CA ASN A 379 -4.22 12.51 15.16
C ASN A 379 -4.37 14.00 15.51
N PRO A 380 -5.59 14.57 15.40
CA PRO A 380 -5.80 15.99 15.65
C PRO A 380 -5.80 16.36 17.14
N GLU A 381 -5.90 15.38 18.03
CA GLU A 381 -5.81 15.57 19.48
C GLU A 381 -4.37 15.49 20.01
N GLY A 382 -3.40 15.21 19.13
CA GLY A 382 -1.98 15.10 19.51
C GLY A 382 -1.73 13.99 20.54
N LEU A 383 -2.50 12.90 20.47
CA LEU A 383 -2.39 11.78 21.40
C LEU A 383 -1.10 10.99 21.15
N GLU A 384 -0.51 10.49 22.22
CA GLU A 384 0.61 9.56 22.15
C GLU A 384 0.09 8.15 21.84
N PRO A 385 0.63 7.44 20.83
CA PRO A 385 0.29 6.05 20.55
C PRO A 385 0.70 5.14 21.71
N SER A 386 -0.29 4.65 22.45
CA SER A 386 -0.11 3.76 23.59
C SER A 386 -1.28 2.78 23.69
N THR A 387 -0.98 1.51 23.97
CA THR A 387 -1.98 0.45 24.09
C THR A 387 -2.88 0.59 25.32
N SER A 388 -2.48 1.39 26.32
CA SER A 388 -3.24 1.58 27.55
C SER A 388 -4.13 2.82 27.53
N THR A 389 -3.78 3.84 26.74
CA THR A 389 -4.48 5.16 26.76
C THR A 389 -5.13 5.53 25.44
N SER A 390 -4.74 4.89 24.34
CA SER A 390 -5.23 5.23 22.99
C SER A 390 -5.59 3.98 22.18
N GLU A 391 -6.38 4.17 21.14
CA GLU A 391 -6.64 3.14 20.14
C GLU A 391 -6.77 3.70 18.72
N PHE A 392 -6.58 2.81 17.76
CA PHE A 392 -6.62 3.11 16.34
C PHE A 392 -7.98 2.73 15.75
N LEU A 393 -8.76 3.73 15.35
CA LEU A 393 -10.07 3.56 14.73
C LEU A 393 -9.95 3.55 13.20
N PRO A 394 -10.35 2.47 12.50
CA PRO A 394 -10.30 2.40 11.05
C PRO A 394 -11.47 3.16 10.42
N LEU A 395 -11.17 4.17 9.61
CA LEU A 395 -12.15 4.98 8.88
C LEU A 395 -11.89 4.86 7.38
N TYR A 396 -12.91 4.53 6.59
CA TYR A 396 -12.81 4.51 5.14
C TYR A 396 -13.41 5.77 4.54
N PHE A 397 -12.72 6.30 3.53
CA PHE A 397 -13.18 7.42 2.72
C PHE A 397 -12.83 7.17 1.26
N PRO A 398 -13.67 7.56 0.29
CA PRO A 398 -13.30 7.52 -1.12
C PRO A 398 -12.21 8.55 -1.40
N LEU A 399 -11.23 8.22 -2.25
CA LEU A 399 -10.31 9.19 -2.82
C LEU A 399 -11.06 10.28 -3.59
N LYS A 400 -10.43 11.43 -3.85
CA LYS A 400 -11.05 12.48 -4.69
C LYS A 400 -11.44 12.00 -6.09
N SER A 401 -10.78 11.00 -6.65
CA SER A 401 -11.19 10.38 -7.92
C SER A 401 -12.53 9.63 -7.80
N GLY A 402 -12.87 9.16 -6.60
CA GLY A 402 -14.05 8.32 -6.33
C GLY A 402 -13.86 6.84 -6.65
N GLU A 403 -12.72 6.47 -7.24
CA GLU A 403 -12.46 5.10 -7.73
C GLU A 403 -12.08 4.12 -6.62
N TYR A 404 -11.32 4.58 -5.63
CA TYR A 404 -10.81 3.75 -4.55
C TYR A 404 -11.17 4.31 -3.18
N ASP A 405 -11.48 3.43 -2.23
CA ASP A 405 -11.63 3.77 -0.83
C ASP A 405 -10.27 3.61 -0.11
N VAL A 406 -9.87 4.61 0.68
CA VAL A 406 -8.64 4.57 1.47
C VAL A 406 -8.98 4.47 2.95
N ARG A 407 -8.22 3.63 3.66
CA ARG A 407 -8.32 3.52 5.12
C ARG A 407 -7.45 4.59 5.79
N ILE A 408 -8.09 5.51 6.49
CA ILE A 408 -7.48 6.47 7.42
C ILE A 408 -7.59 5.90 8.84
N ILE A 409 -6.51 5.96 9.60
CA ILE A 409 -6.47 5.48 10.98
C ILE A 409 -6.58 6.66 11.94
N ARG A 410 -7.74 6.82 12.57
CA ARG A 410 -7.93 7.86 13.59
C ARG A 410 -7.39 7.37 14.93
N LEU A 411 -6.41 8.10 15.50
CA LEU A 411 -6.01 7.90 16.89
C LEU A 411 -7.05 8.56 17.80
N ALA A 412 -7.55 7.80 18.78
CA ALA A 412 -8.56 8.25 19.74
C ALA A 412 -8.23 7.75 21.15
N PRO A 413 -8.79 8.35 22.21
CA PRO A 413 -8.68 7.83 23.57
C PRO A 413 -9.24 6.42 23.65
N LYS A 414 -8.63 5.55 24.48
CA LYS A 414 -9.10 4.18 24.65
C LYS A 414 -10.52 4.15 25.23
N THR A 415 -11.42 3.38 24.63
CA THR A 415 -12.81 3.22 25.07
C THR A 415 -13.27 1.76 25.01
N ASN A 416 -14.35 1.46 25.73
CA ASN A 416 -15.10 0.21 25.60
C ASN A 416 -16.19 0.27 24.51
N GLU A 417 -16.45 1.46 23.97
CA GLU A 417 -17.45 1.69 22.92
C GLU A 417 -16.78 1.93 21.55
N THR A 418 -15.83 1.08 21.17
CA THR A 418 -15.00 1.25 19.96
C THR A 418 -15.86 1.45 18.70
N ALA A 419 -16.97 0.72 18.54
CA ALA A 419 -17.88 0.90 17.40
C ALA A 419 -18.51 2.30 17.36
N ARG A 420 -18.97 2.82 18.51
CA ARG A 420 -19.52 4.18 18.62
C ARG A 420 -18.45 5.22 18.33
N ALA A 421 -17.25 5.03 18.88
CA ALA A 421 -16.11 5.92 18.64
C ALA A 421 -15.71 5.95 17.15
N THR A 422 -15.65 4.79 16.48
CA THR A 422 -15.40 4.69 15.03
C THR A 422 -16.44 5.48 14.24
N MET A 423 -17.73 5.33 14.55
CA MET A 423 -18.79 6.05 13.85
C MET A 423 -18.74 7.56 14.09
N ASN A 424 -18.55 7.99 15.33
CA ASN A 424 -18.41 9.41 15.64
C ASN A 424 -17.19 10.03 14.93
N ALA A 425 -16.09 9.29 14.87
CA ALA A 425 -14.89 9.71 14.15
C ALA A 425 -15.12 9.77 12.62
N LEU A 426 -15.87 8.83 12.05
CA LEU A 426 -16.26 8.84 10.64
C LEU A 426 -17.14 10.05 10.31
N LEU A 427 -18.13 10.35 11.17
CA LEU A 427 -19.02 11.51 11.04
C LEU A 427 -18.29 12.85 11.18
N ALA A 428 -17.25 12.90 12.03
CA ALA A 428 -16.36 14.08 12.13
C ALA A 428 -15.56 14.33 10.83
N GLY A 429 -15.41 13.30 9.99
CA GLY A 429 -14.83 13.38 8.66
C GLY A 429 -13.31 13.20 8.62
N PRO A 430 -12.69 13.41 7.44
CA PRO A 430 -11.31 13.01 7.17
C PRO A 430 -10.23 13.93 7.75
N GLY A 431 -10.60 15.03 8.41
CA GLY A 431 -9.66 15.97 9.02
C GLY A 431 -8.64 16.54 8.03
N SER A 432 -7.35 16.43 8.36
CA SER A 432 -6.25 16.92 7.51
C SER A 432 -6.17 16.24 6.14
N TYR A 433 -6.86 15.12 5.93
CA TYR A 433 -6.92 14.43 4.64
C TYR A 433 -8.05 14.92 3.72
N ALA A 434 -8.82 15.95 4.11
CA ALA A 434 -9.96 16.44 3.34
C ALA A 434 -9.63 16.93 1.91
N SER A 435 -8.36 17.23 1.62
CA SER A 435 -7.87 17.53 0.27
C SER A 435 -7.70 16.29 -0.61
N ALA A 436 -7.41 15.13 -0.02
CA ALA A 436 -7.13 13.87 -0.73
C ALA A 436 -8.34 12.92 -0.81
N VAL A 437 -9.31 13.06 0.10
CA VAL A 437 -10.49 12.16 0.19
C VAL A 437 -11.82 12.92 0.25
N GLN A 438 -12.92 12.20 0.09
CA GLN A 438 -14.28 12.73 0.12
C GLN A 438 -15.01 12.31 1.40
N ALA A 439 -15.77 13.24 1.99
CA ALA A 439 -16.75 12.92 3.02
C ALA A 439 -18.10 12.72 2.32
N VAL A 440 -18.58 11.47 2.27
CA VAL A 440 -19.81 11.09 1.56
C VAL A 440 -21.04 11.01 2.45
N ILE A 441 -20.86 11.00 3.77
CA ILE A 441 -21.95 11.10 4.74
C ILE A 441 -22.41 12.56 4.82
N PRO A 442 -23.72 12.86 4.70
CA PRO A 442 -24.22 14.22 4.79
C PRO A 442 -23.84 14.92 6.09
N ARG A 443 -23.48 16.21 5.98
CA ARG A 443 -23.28 17.06 7.16
C ARG A 443 -24.57 17.14 7.98
N GLY A 444 -24.42 17.16 9.30
CA GLY A 444 -25.57 17.13 10.22
C GLY A 444 -26.17 15.74 10.44
N THR A 445 -25.61 14.69 9.83
CA THR A 445 -25.90 13.31 10.24
C THR A 445 -25.43 13.11 11.68
N GLU A 446 -26.33 12.67 12.54
CA GLU A 446 -26.06 12.36 13.94
C GLU A 446 -26.22 10.87 14.18
N LEU A 447 -25.36 10.31 15.03
CA LEU A 447 -25.50 8.95 15.51
C LEU A 447 -26.47 8.93 16.68
N ARG A 448 -27.66 8.35 16.48
CA ARG A 448 -28.70 8.22 17.52
C ARG A 448 -28.40 7.04 18.42
N ASP A 449 -28.19 5.86 17.82
CA ASP A 449 -27.85 4.66 18.55
C ASP A 449 -26.91 3.74 17.77
N ILE A 450 -26.19 2.89 18.50
CA ILE A 450 -25.37 1.82 17.96
C ILE A 450 -25.30 0.67 18.94
N SER A 451 -25.59 -0.54 18.46
CA SER A 451 -25.55 -1.76 19.25
C SER A 451 -24.95 -2.90 18.44
N ILE A 452 -24.39 -3.89 19.14
CA ILE A 452 -23.84 -5.09 18.51
C ILE A 452 -24.59 -6.32 19.03
N ASP A 453 -25.11 -7.13 18.12
CA ASP A 453 -25.59 -8.46 18.46
C ASP A 453 -24.40 -9.40 18.62
N GLN A 454 -24.22 -9.92 19.85
CA GLN A 454 -23.11 -10.79 20.20
C GLN A 454 -23.18 -12.17 19.50
N SER A 455 -24.36 -12.61 19.09
CA SER A 455 -24.55 -13.91 18.45
C SER A 455 -24.26 -13.84 16.96
N SER A 456 -24.90 -12.90 16.26
CA SER A 456 -24.74 -12.71 14.81
C SER A 456 -23.48 -11.91 14.44
N ARG A 457 -22.89 -11.18 15.40
CA ARG A 457 -21.78 -10.24 15.17
C ARG A 457 -22.14 -9.11 14.21
N VAL A 458 -23.42 -8.74 14.13
CA VAL A 458 -23.92 -7.62 13.32
C VAL A 458 -24.05 -6.38 14.19
N ILE A 459 -23.55 -5.24 13.70
CA ILE A 459 -23.73 -3.93 14.32
C ILE A 459 -24.97 -3.27 13.73
N THR A 460 -25.92 -2.87 14.56
CA THR A 460 -27.04 -2.01 14.15
C THR A 460 -26.70 -0.57 14.46
N VAL A 461 -26.82 0.32 13.48
CA VAL A 461 -26.52 1.75 13.60
C VAL A 461 -27.75 2.56 13.21
N ASP A 462 -28.22 3.42 14.10
CA ASP A 462 -29.34 4.33 13.86
C ASP A 462 -28.85 5.77 13.69
N PHE A 463 -29.19 6.39 12.56
CA PHE A 463 -28.83 7.77 12.24
C PHE A 463 -30.03 8.70 12.27
N SER A 464 -29.75 10.00 12.39
CA SER A 464 -30.75 11.04 12.16
C SER A 464 -31.22 11.10 10.70
N GLN A 465 -32.39 11.71 10.48
CA GLN A 465 -32.98 11.92 9.14
C GLN A 465 -32.02 12.57 8.12
N ALA A 466 -31.01 13.34 8.59
CA ALA A 466 -30.02 13.95 7.70
C ALA A 466 -29.25 12.92 6.85
N PHE A 467 -29.04 11.69 7.36
CA PHE A 467 -28.37 10.63 6.60
C PHE A 467 -29.12 10.30 5.30
N ALA A 468 -30.46 10.33 5.31
CA ALA A 468 -31.30 10.00 4.16
C ALA A 468 -31.07 10.94 2.96
N SER A 469 -30.46 12.12 3.18
CA SER A 469 -30.11 13.10 2.14
C SER A 469 -28.80 12.79 1.41
N ALA A 470 -28.16 11.64 1.66
CA ALA A 470 -26.93 11.25 0.98
C ALA A 470 -27.10 11.24 -0.55
N THR A 471 -26.27 12.04 -1.22
CA THR A 471 -26.26 12.14 -2.69
C THR A 471 -25.67 10.88 -3.32
N ASN A 472 -24.61 10.33 -2.73
CA ASN A 472 -24.03 9.04 -3.10
C ASN A 472 -24.33 7.98 -2.04
N ARG A 473 -25.52 7.36 -2.15
CA ARG A 473 -26.03 6.35 -1.20
C ARG A 473 -25.12 5.13 -1.09
N GLU A 474 -24.60 4.67 -2.21
CA GLU A 474 -23.70 3.52 -2.25
C GLU A 474 -22.40 3.81 -1.50
N ALA A 475 -21.72 4.92 -1.81
CA ALA A 475 -20.50 5.29 -1.09
C ALA A 475 -20.78 5.56 0.39
N ALA A 476 -21.90 6.21 0.73
CA ALA A 476 -22.25 6.48 2.13
C ALA A 476 -22.42 5.18 2.94
N THR A 477 -23.19 4.22 2.43
CA THR A 477 -23.34 2.90 3.07
C THR A 477 -22.01 2.15 3.11
N ARG A 478 -21.30 2.03 1.98
CA ARG A 478 -20.06 1.29 1.86
C ARG A 478 -18.98 1.75 2.84
N ASN A 479 -18.78 3.06 3.02
CA ASN A 479 -17.79 3.59 3.95
C ASN A 479 -18.11 3.29 5.42
N ILE A 480 -19.41 3.32 5.80
CA ILE A 480 -19.87 2.93 7.13
C ILE A 480 -19.57 1.45 7.36
N VAL A 481 -19.96 0.61 6.40
CA VAL A 481 -19.80 -0.84 6.47
C VAL A 481 -18.31 -1.19 6.56
N GLN A 482 -17.47 -0.73 5.62
CA GLN A 482 -16.03 -1.00 5.60
C GLN A 482 -15.34 -0.59 6.93
N SER A 483 -15.69 0.57 7.48
CA SER A 483 -15.13 1.08 8.73
C SER A 483 -15.49 0.17 9.91
N LEU A 484 -16.76 -0.20 10.03
CA LEU A 484 -17.25 -1.02 11.14
C LEU A 484 -16.84 -2.49 11.00
N THR A 485 -16.86 -3.07 9.80
CA THR A 485 -16.48 -4.48 9.57
C THR A 485 -14.97 -4.69 9.63
N THR A 486 -14.16 -3.63 9.64
CA THR A 486 -12.73 -3.72 9.95
C THR A 486 -12.48 -3.93 11.45
N LEU A 487 -13.45 -3.62 12.31
CA LEU A 487 -13.35 -3.89 13.74
C LEU A 487 -13.36 -5.41 14.01
N PRO A 488 -12.63 -5.87 15.03
CA PRO A 488 -12.60 -7.29 15.37
C PRO A 488 -13.99 -7.80 15.75
N ASN A 489 -14.31 -9.03 15.35
CA ASN A 489 -15.57 -9.71 15.65
C ASN A 489 -16.83 -9.00 15.10
N VAL A 490 -16.73 -8.27 13.99
CA VAL A 490 -17.89 -7.72 13.27
C VAL A 490 -18.03 -8.44 11.93
N ARG A 491 -19.24 -8.94 11.63
CA ARG A 491 -19.55 -9.69 10.39
C ARG A 491 -20.47 -8.94 9.44
N GLY A 492 -21.12 -7.89 9.92
CA GLY A 492 -21.97 -7.05 9.10
C GLY A 492 -22.52 -5.85 9.85
N VAL A 493 -23.26 -5.02 9.13
CA VAL A 493 -23.87 -3.79 9.63
C VAL A 493 -25.30 -3.68 9.14
N GLN A 494 -26.24 -3.42 10.06
CA GLN A 494 -27.59 -2.97 9.73
C GLN A 494 -27.66 -1.46 9.93
N ILE A 495 -28.19 -0.74 8.93
CA ILE A 495 -28.34 0.71 9.00
C ILE A 495 -29.83 1.04 9.15
N LEU A 496 -30.14 1.96 10.06
CA LEU A 496 -31.46 2.51 10.33
C LEU A 496 -31.41 4.04 10.22
N VAL A 497 -32.56 4.65 9.94
CA VAL A 497 -32.77 6.10 10.00
C VAL A 497 -34.03 6.36 10.81
N GLU A 498 -33.91 7.14 11.88
CA GLU A 498 -35.02 7.44 12.78
C GLU A 498 -35.68 6.15 13.36
N GLY A 499 -34.87 5.12 13.60
CA GLY A 499 -35.31 3.81 14.08
C GLY A 499 -36.03 2.94 13.04
N GLN A 500 -36.15 3.40 11.78
CA GLN A 500 -36.78 2.64 10.69
C GLN A 500 -35.73 2.02 9.76
N PRO A 501 -36.05 0.92 9.07
CA PRO A 501 -35.17 0.33 8.06
C PRO A 501 -34.78 1.34 6.98
N LEU A 502 -33.50 1.33 6.57
CA LEU A 502 -33.00 2.23 5.52
C LEU A 502 -33.76 2.08 4.19
N ALA A 503 -34.33 0.89 3.91
CA ALA A 503 -35.17 0.65 2.75
C ALA A 503 -36.39 1.56 2.64
N ASP A 504 -36.92 2.06 3.76
CA ASP A 504 -38.08 2.95 3.74
C ASP A 504 -37.72 4.31 3.11
N GLN A 505 -36.44 4.68 3.16
CA GLN A 505 -35.92 5.89 2.53
C GLN A 505 -35.36 5.61 1.13
N TRP A 506 -34.66 4.49 0.93
CA TRP A 506 -33.83 4.24 -0.26
C TRP A 506 -34.24 3.03 -1.11
N GLY A 507 -35.31 2.33 -0.75
CA GLY A 507 -35.86 1.18 -1.47
C GLY A 507 -35.31 -0.18 -1.01
N GLU A 508 -35.92 -1.25 -1.52
CA GLU A 508 -35.70 -2.66 -1.10
C GLU A 508 -34.23 -3.12 -1.10
N ALA A 509 -33.39 -2.55 -1.97
CA ALA A 509 -31.96 -2.86 -2.04
C ALA A 509 -31.21 -2.58 -0.72
N TYR A 510 -31.76 -1.72 0.15
CA TYR A 510 -31.18 -1.33 1.44
C TYR A 510 -31.92 -1.95 2.64
N ARG A 511 -32.78 -2.95 2.43
CA ARG A 511 -33.58 -3.57 3.51
C ARG A 511 -32.70 -4.39 4.44
N ASN A 512 -31.83 -5.20 3.85
CA ASN A 512 -31.02 -6.17 4.57
C ASN A 512 -29.74 -5.54 5.10
N GLY A 513 -29.16 -6.17 6.13
CA GLY A 513 -27.84 -5.81 6.61
C GLY A 513 -26.76 -6.08 5.56
N PHE A 514 -25.69 -5.30 5.64
CA PHE A 514 -24.53 -5.39 4.77
C PHE A 514 -23.47 -6.30 5.38
N GLY A 515 -22.99 -7.29 4.63
CA GLY A 515 -21.86 -8.13 5.04
C GLY A 515 -20.52 -7.41 4.91
N VAL A 516 -19.42 -8.12 5.18
CA VAL A 516 -18.06 -7.60 4.95
C VAL A 516 -17.82 -7.40 3.44
N PRO A 517 -17.63 -6.17 2.96
CA PRO A 517 -17.43 -5.92 1.54
C PRO A 517 -16.00 -6.26 1.12
N THR A 518 -15.83 -6.59 -0.16
CA THR A 518 -14.49 -6.62 -0.78
C THR A 518 -14.01 -5.18 -0.92
N ILE A 519 -12.78 -4.89 -0.47
CA ILE A 519 -12.20 -3.54 -0.49
C ILE A 519 -11.43 -3.38 -1.79
N ASN A 520 -11.82 -2.41 -2.61
CA ASN A 520 -11.15 -2.07 -3.88
C ASN A 520 -10.80 -3.32 -4.69
N PRO A 521 -11.82 -4.07 -5.17
CA PRO A 521 -11.58 -5.29 -5.93
C PRO A 521 -10.85 -4.99 -7.23
N GLU A 522 -9.82 -5.78 -7.54
CA GLU A 522 -9.09 -5.82 -8.81
C GLU A 522 -9.08 -7.23 -9.42
#